data_AF-A0A670XP19-F1
#
_entry.id   AF-A0A670XP19-F1
#
_cell.length_a   1.000
_cell.length_b   1.000
_cell.length_c   1.000
_cell.angle_alpha   90.00
_cell.angle_beta   90.00
_cell.angle_gamma   90.00
#
_symmetry.space_group_name_H-M   'P 1'
#
loop_
_entity.id
_entity.type
_entity.pdbx_description
1 polymer ?
#
loop_
_entity_poly.entity_id
_entity_poly.type
_entity_poly.pdbx_seq_one_letter_code
_entity_poly.pdbx_strand_id
1 'polypeptide(L)'
;QFTESVYSLARRLYEYSRIPLLPVCGGLPVKFRTYIGEPILYNPNVTAEELAAKTKIALQSLIRKHQQIPGSICRALLERFHKEKKKE
;
A
#
# COMPACT_ATOMS: atom_id res chain seq x y z
N GLN A 1 -11.77 5.23 -34.06
CA GLN A 1 -12.52 6.49 -33.82
C GLN A 1 -12.52 6.88 -32.34
N PHE A 2 -12.91 6.01 -31.40
CA PHE A 2 -12.91 6.34 -29.97
C PHE A 2 -11.50 6.58 -29.39
N THR A 3 -10.50 5.78 -29.79
CA THR A 3 -9.10 5.91 -29.35
C THR A 3 -8.47 7.24 -29.76
N GLU A 4 -8.66 7.67 -31.01
CA GLU A 4 -8.14 8.95 -31.56
C GLU A 4 -8.57 10.17 -30.74
N SER A 5 -9.83 10.17 -30.27
CA SER A 5 -10.37 11.25 -29.44
C SER A 5 -9.64 11.35 -28.10
N VAL A 6 -9.44 10.23 -27.41
CA VAL A 6 -8.78 10.19 -26.09
C VAL A 6 -7.31 10.63 -26.19
N TYR A 7 -6.59 10.20 -27.24
CA TYR A 7 -5.22 10.63 -27.47
C TYR A 7 -5.09 12.13 -27.76
N SER A 8 -6.01 12.71 -28.53
CA SER A 8 -6.01 14.15 -28.82
C SER A 8 -6.24 15.00 -27.56
N LEU A 9 -7.15 14.56 -26.67
CA LEU A 9 -7.42 15.23 -25.40
C LEU A 9 -6.24 15.10 -24.43
N ALA A 10 -5.66 13.91 -24.31
CA ALA A 10 -4.48 13.67 -23.47
C ALA A 10 -3.27 14.49 -23.94
N ARG A 11 -3.07 14.58 -25.27
CA ARG A 11 -2.03 15.41 -25.89
C ARG A 11 -2.26 16.89 -25.61
N ARG A 12 -3.48 17.39 -25.78
CA ARG A 12 -3.82 18.79 -25.50
C ARG A 12 -3.61 19.15 -24.03
N LEU A 13 -3.94 18.23 -23.12
CA LEU A 13 -3.72 18.39 -21.69
C LEU A 13 -2.21 18.37 -21.34
N TYR A 14 -1.42 17.51 -21.99
CA TYR A 14 0.04 17.47 -21.86
C TYR A 14 0.70 18.74 -22.40
N GLU A 15 0.30 19.23 -23.58
CA GLU A 15 0.85 20.45 -24.17
C GLU A 15 0.54 21.71 -23.33
N TYR A 16 -0.64 21.75 -22.71
CA TYR A 16 -1.05 22.85 -21.83
C TYR A 16 -0.36 22.83 -20.47
N SER A 17 -0.34 21.66 -19.80
CA SER A 17 0.22 21.56 -18.44
C SER A 17 1.73 21.31 -18.43
N ARG A 18 2.30 20.75 -19.51
CA ARG A 18 3.67 20.17 -19.58
C ARG A 18 3.99 19.19 -18.45
N ILE A 19 2.98 18.69 -17.75
CA ILE A 19 3.14 17.69 -16.69
C ILE A 19 3.11 16.32 -17.37
N PRO A 20 4.11 15.46 -17.14
CA PRO A 20 4.10 14.08 -17.64
C PRO A 20 2.96 13.31 -16.95
N LEU A 21 1.78 13.36 -17.56
CA LEU A 21 0.55 12.70 -17.11
C LEU A 21 0.53 11.19 -17.43
N LEU A 22 1.59 10.66 -18.04
CA LEU A 22 1.77 9.22 -18.10
C LEU A 22 2.21 8.75 -16.71
N PRO A 23 1.43 7.92 -16.01
CA PRO A 23 1.95 7.20 -14.86
C PRO A 23 3.01 6.24 -15.40
N VAL A 24 4.27 6.67 -15.35
CA VAL A 24 5.43 5.86 -15.67
C VAL A 24 5.30 4.55 -14.91
N CYS A 25 5.24 3.45 -15.65
CA CYS A 25 4.92 2.09 -15.23
C CYS A 25 5.22 1.79 -13.75
N GLY A 26 4.15 1.56 -12.97
CA GLY A 26 4.27 1.13 -11.58
C GLY A 26 3.16 1.65 -10.67
N GLY A 27 1.89 1.49 -11.06
CA GLY A 27 0.67 2.02 -10.41
C GLY A 27 0.37 1.55 -8.98
N LEU A 28 1.40 1.36 -8.16
CA LEU A 28 1.34 0.95 -6.77
C LEU A 28 1.91 2.06 -5.89
N PRO A 29 1.11 3.09 -5.53
CA PRO A 29 1.49 4.05 -4.51
C PRO A 29 1.36 3.42 -3.11
N VAL A 30 1.96 2.25 -2.90
CA VAL A 30 1.94 1.53 -1.61
C VAL A 30 2.81 2.30 -0.61
N LYS A 31 2.36 2.40 0.65
CA LYS A 31 3.16 2.97 1.72
C LYS A 31 4.33 2.02 2.02
N PHE A 32 5.57 2.40 1.71
CA PHE A 32 6.77 1.67 2.15
C PHE A 32 7.06 1.91 3.63
N ARG A 33 6.14 1.47 4.50
CA ARG A 33 6.33 1.48 5.96
C ARG A 33 6.46 0.05 6.44
N THR A 34 7.62 -0.28 6.98
CA THR A 34 7.87 -1.58 7.59
C THR A 34 7.57 -1.49 9.08
N TYR A 35 6.61 -2.28 9.55
CA TYR A 35 6.35 -2.45 10.98
C TYR A 35 7.00 -3.76 11.43
N ILE A 36 7.79 -3.68 12.49
CA ILE A 36 8.45 -4.85 13.08
C ILE A 36 7.63 -5.24 14.31
N GLY A 37 7.14 -6.48 14.31
CA GLY A 37 6.37 -7.03 15.42
C GLY A 37 7.27 -7.49 16.58
N GLU A 38 6.64 -7.91 17.67
CA GLU A 38 7.35 -8.53 18.79
C GLU A 38 8.04 -9.83 18.35
N PRO A 39 9.24 -10.11 18.90
CA PRO A 39 9.98 -11.33 18.56
C PRO A 39 9.22 -12.57 19.05
N ILE A 40 9.20 -13.61 18.22
CA ILE A 40 8.64 -14.90 18.60
C ILE A 40 9.69 -15.65 19.41
N LEU A 41 9.40 -15.93 20.69
CA LEU A 41 10.32 -16.64 21.57
C LEU A 41 10.52 -18.09 21.11
N TYR A 42 11.78 -18.49 21.01
CA TYR A 42 12.16 -19.87 20.70
C TYR A 42 11.85 -20.78 21.88
N ASN A 43 11.20 -21.92 21.61
CA ASN A 43 10.94 -22.96 22.59
C ASN A 43 11.32 -24.32 21.97
N PRO A 44 12.25 -25.08 22.58
CA PRO A 44 12.75 -26.33 22.02
C PRO A 44 11.69 -27.46 22.00
N ASN A 45 10.61 -27.32 22.76
CA ASN A 45 9.55 -28.34 22.86
C ASN A 45 8.43 -28.14 21.82
N VAL A 46 8.53 -27.12 20.97
CA VAL A 46 7.47 -26.73 20.02
C VAL A 46 7.73 -27.37 18.65
N THR A 47 6.70 -28.00 18.10
CA THR A 47 6.72 -28.57 16.75
C THR A 47 6.75 -27.45 15.70
N ALA A 48 7.38 -27.69 14.54
CA ALA A 48 7.47 -26.71 13.45
C ALA A 48 6.09 -26.17 13.01
N GLU A 49 5.05 -27.01 13.03
CA GLU A 49 3.67 -26.64 12.68
C GLU A 49 3.07 -25.63 13.66
N GLU A 50 3.27 -25.83 14.96
CA GLU A 50 2.80 -24.93 16.01
C GLU A 50 3.51 -23.57 15.93
N LEU A 51 4.81 -23.58 15.62
CA LEU A 51 5.58 -22.36 15.42
C LEU A 51 5.08 -21.57 14.19
N ALA A 52 4.77 -22.26 13.10
CA ALA A 52 4.20 -21.65 11.90
C ALA A 52 2.81 -21.04 12.19
N ALA A 53 1.97 -21.75 12.95
CA ALA A 53 0.66 -21.25 13.36
C ALA A 53 0.75 -19.98 14.21
N LYS A 54 1.67 -19.95 15.20
CA LYS A 54 1.93 -18.75 16.01
C LYS A 54 2.41 -17.57 15.17
N THR A 55 3.33 -17.82 14.25
CA THR A 55 3.83 -16.79 13.31
C THR A 55 2.72 -16.21 12.45
N LYS A 56 1.84 -17.08 11.92
CA LYS A 56 0.68 -16.66 11.13
C LYS A 56 -0.25 -15.75 11.93
N ILE A 57 -0.54 -16.09 13.17
CA ILE A 57 -1.41 -15.28 14.05
C ILE A 57 -0.77 -13.91 14.32
N ALA A 58 0.51 -13.89 14.70
CA ALA A 58 1.26 -12.65 14.95
C ALA A 58 1.26 -11.74 13.71
N LEU A 59 1.55 -12.31 12.54
CA LEU A 59 1.56 -11.58 11.28
C LEU A 59 0.17 -11.03 10.90
N GLN A 60 -0.88 -11.82 11.08
CA GLN A 60 -2.26 -11.37 10.85
C GLN A 60 -2.66 -10.23 11.79
N SER A 61 -2.22 -10.27 13.05
CA SER A 61 -2.47 -9.17 14.00
C SER A 61 -1.79 -7.87 13.54
N LEU A 62 -0.55 -7.97 13.05
CA LEU A 62 0.23 -6.83 12.55
C LEU A 62 -0.41 -6.25 11.28
N ILE A 63 -0.88 -7.11 10.37
CA ILE A 63 -1.63 -6.69 9.17
C ILE A 63 -2.91 -5.96 9.59
N ARG A 64 -3.73 -6.52 10.49
CA ARG A 64 -4.99 -5.88 10.90
C ARG A 64 -4.78 -4.55 11.61
N LYS A 65 -3.68 -4.40 12.36
CA LYS A 65 -3.34 -3.17 13.08
C LYS A 65 -2.89 -2.06 12.13
N HIS A 66 -2.10 -2.39 11.11
CA HIS A 66 -1.42 -1.39 10.28
C HIS A 66 -1.96 -1.25 8.86
N GLN A 67 -2.70 -2.25 8.37
CA GLN A 67 -3.31 -2.27 7.04
C GLN A 67 -4.83 -2.29 7.16
N GLN A 68 -5.46 -1.38 6.42
CA GLN A 68 -6.91 -1.32 6.31
C GLN A 68 -7.35 -2.15 5.11
N ILE A 69 -8.18 -3.17 5.34
CA ILE A 69 -8.69 -4.09 4.31
C ILE A 69 -10.22 -3.92 4.23
N PRO A 70 -10.82 -3.71 3.05
CA PRO A 70 -10.20 -3.69 1.72
C PRO A 70 -9.38 -2.42 1.45
N GLY A 71 -8.32 -2.55 0.64
CA GLY A 71 -7.47 -1.44 0.23
C GLY A 71 -8.17 -0.50 -0.76
N SER A 72 -7.79 0.79 -0.76
CA SER A 72 -8.29 1.79 -1.74
C SER A 72 -7.14 2.69 -2.19
N ILE A 73 -6.92 2.78 -3.51
CA ILE A 73 -5.84 3.58 -4.12
C ILE A 73 -6.06 5.08 -3.84
N CYS A 74 -7.27 5.59 -4.06
CA CYS A 74 -7.60 7.00 -3.82
C CYS A 74 -7.38 7.38 -2.35
N ARG A 75 -7.80 6.52 -1.41
CA ARG A 75 -7.56 6.74 0.03
C ARG A 75 -6.07 6.72 0.34
N ALA A 76 -5.32 5.75 -0.17
CA ALA A 76 -3.88 5.65 0.04
C ALA A 76 -3.11 6.87 -0.52
N LEU A 77 -3.59 7.47 -1.62
CA LEU A 77 -3.06 8.72 -2.16
C LEU A 77 -3.41 9.92 -1.29
N LEU A 78 -4.67 10.05 -0.83
CA LEU A 78 -5.11 11.13 0.06
C LEU A 78 -4.39 11.09 1.42
N GLU A 79 -4.13 9.89 1.96
CA GLU A 79 -3.37 9.69 3.20
C GLU A 79 -1.92 10.18 3.11
N ARG A 80 -1.38 10.48 1.91
CA ARG A 80 -0.05 11.11 1.77
C ARG A 80 -0.07 12.61 2.07
N PHE A 81 -1.21 13.26 1.85
CA PHE A 81 -1.35 14.70 2.00
C PHE A 81 -2.00 15.10 3.33
N HIS A 82 -2.72 14.18 3.97
CA HIS A 82 -3.21 14.39 5.33
C HIS A 82 -2.05 14.26 6.34
N LYS A 83 -1.77 15.35 7.07
CA LYS A 83 -0.93 15.29 8.27
C LYS A 83 -1.70 14.52 9.34
N GLU A 84 -1.22 13.33 9.68
CA GLU A 84 -1.72 12.56 10.83
C GLU A 84 -1.69 13.48 12.07
N LYS A 85 -2.86 13.79 12.62
CA LYS A 85 -2.93 14.30 14.00
C LYS A 85 -2.52 13.13 14.88
N LYS A 86 -1.40 13.25 15.59
CA LYS A 86 -1.04 12.29 16.64
C LYS A 86 -2.25 12.15 17.56
N LYS A 87 -2.86 10.97 17.59
CA LYS A 87 -3.71 10.58 18.70
C LYS A 87 -2.75 10.15 19.80
N GLU A 88 -2.73 10.94 20.87
CA GLU A 88 -2.11 10.60 22.16
C GLU A 88 -2.67 9.27 22.69
#